data_AF-A0A7Y5BQ69-F1
#
_entry.id   AF-A0A7Y5BQ69-F1
#
_cell.length_a   1.000
_cell.length_b   1.000
_cell.length_c   1.000
_cell.angle_alpha   90.00
_cell.angle_beta   90.00
_cell.angle_gamma   90.00
#
_symmetry.space_group_name_H-M   'P 1'
#
loop_
_entity.id
_entity.type
_entity.pdbx_description
1 polymer ?
#
loop_
_entity_poly.entity_id
_entity_poly.type
_entity_poly.pdbx_seq_one_letter_code
_entity_poly.pdbx_strand_id
1 'polypeptide(L)'
;MAKPLLQGAFLTVLTLFGGLAIGFLLGTTLYNVLPGSTIENPLPMHITLAALPALVGFLAGGAAWGIGMGRLAGATETRRLAIAGMAGFGPVVLSVALFLSVIEPPLLANFGASTGIHRIFTLVFVPSAFLIAGISAWAIGRGLRNNALAVSLFWRVGLAAGVSFLLINLIMEASGWVVGAPGAGERFTMLTVMGLGNVGAAFVGGGVMALRLRKTE
;
A
#
# COMPACT_ATOMS: atom_id res chain seq x y z
N MET A 1 -20.99 9.72 -13.14
CA MET A 1 -20.27 9.37 -11.91
C MET A 1 -19.20 8.29 -12.08
N ALA A 2 -19.35 7.30 -12.98
CA ALA A 2 -18.38 6.20 -13.14
C ALA A 2 -16.98 6.62 -13.64
N LYS A 3 -16.90 7.61 -14.54
CA LYS A 3 -15.62 8.06 -15.14
C LYS A 3 -14.56 8.51 -14.12
N PRO A 4 -14.83 9.43 -13.17
CA PRO A 4 -13.83 9.83 -12.19
C PRO A 4 -13.47 8.72 -11.19
N LEU A 5 -14.41 7.86 -10.84
CA LEU A 5 -14.14 6.70 -9.98
C LEU A 5 -13.11 5.78 -10.64
N LEU A 6 -13.34 5.39 -11.90
CA LEU A 6 -12.41 4.53 -12.63
C LEU A 6 -11.06 5.22 -12.85
N GLN A 7 -11.05 6.51 -13.17
CA GLN A 7 -9.80 7.28 -13.33
C GLN A 7 -8.97 7.27 -12.05
N GLY A 8 -9.58 7.54 -10.89
CA GLY A 8 -8.88 7.51 -9.60
C GLY A 8 -8.36 6.12 -9.24
N ALA A 9 -9.17 5.09 -9.50
CA ALA A 9 -8.83 3.70 -9.23
C ALA A 9 -7.62 3.25 -10.08
N PHE A 10 -7.69 3.42 -11.40
CA PHE A 10 -6.59 3.07 -12.31
C PHE A 10 -5.35 3.90 -12.05
N LEU A 11 -5.48 5.21 -11.81
CA LEU A 11 -4.34 6.04 -11.47
C LEU A 11 -3.64 5.50 -10.23
N THR A 12 -4.39 5.22 -9.15
CA THR A 12 -3.83 4.72 -7.89
C THR A 12 -3.11 3.39 -8.06
N VAL A 13 -3.72 2.44 -8.76
CA VAL A 13 -3.06 1.16 -9.06
C VAL A 13 -1.82 1.38 -9.92
N LEU A 14 -1.94 2.05 -11.06
CA LEU A 14 -0.81 2.20 -11.98
C LEU A 14 0.38 2.94 -11.36
N THR A 15 0.15 3.97 -10.55
CA THR A 15 1.25 4.75 -9.97
C THR A 15 1.80 4.14 -8.70
N LEU A 16 0.94 3.77 -7.74
CA LEU A 16 1.41 3.28 -6.43
C LEU A 16 1.88 1.82 -6.53
N PHE A 17 1.07 0.94 -7.14
CA PHE A 17 1.50 -0.45 -7.38
C PHE A 17 2.58 -0.54 -8.46
N GLY A 18 2.47 0.24 -9.53
CA GLY A 18 3.53 0.28 -10.55
C GLY A 18 4.86 0.76 -9.95
N GLY A 19 4.84 1.80 -9.11
CA GLY A 19 6.02 2.27 -8.38
C GLY A 19 6.60 1.22 -7.43
N LEU A 20 5.73 0.51 -6.68
CA LEU A 20 6.13 -0.62 -5.83
C LEU A 20 6.79 -1.74 -6.65
N ALA A 21 6.15 -2.17 -7.73
CA ALA A 21 6.61 -3.28 -8.56
C ALA A 21 7.95 -2.96 -9.25
N ILE A 22 8.07 -1.76 -9.84
CA ILE A 22 9.31 -1.30 -10.47
C ILE A 22 10.42 -1.16 -9.41
N GLY A 23 10.13 -0.55 -8.26
CA GLY A 23 11.10 -0.40 -7.18
C GLY A 23 11.60 -1.75 -6.66
N PHE A 24 10.69 -2.71 -6.49
CA PHE A 24 11.02 -4.08 -6.10
C PHE A 24 11.90 -4.78 -7.15
N LEU A 25 11.49 -4.77 -8.42
CA LEU A 25 12.25 -5.40 -9.51
C LEU A 25 13.66 -4.83 -9.64
N LEU A 26 13.81 -3.51 -9.53
CA LEU A 26 15.12 -2.87 -9.57
C LEU A 26 15.96 -3.22 -8.33
N GLY A 27 15.35 -3.25 -7.15
CA GLY A 27 16.02 -3.63 -5.91
C GLY A 27 16.51 -5.08 -5.93
N THR A 28 15.66 -6.01 -6.38
CA THR A 28 16.03 -7.43 -6.52
C THR A 28 17.10 -7.65 -7.58
N THR A 29 17.02 -6.93 -8.71
CA THR A 29 18.04 -7.02 -9.76
C THR A 29 19.39 -6.54 -9.23
N LEU A 30 19.40 -5.41 -8.51
CA LEU A 30 20.61 -4.89 -7.89
C LEU A 30 21.19 -5.89 -6.87
N TYR A 31 20.35 -6.45 -5.98
CA TYR A 31 20.78 -7.43 -4.99
C TYR A 31 21.45 -8.66 -5.65
N ASN A 32 20.87 -9.18 -6.73
CA ASN A 32 21.36 -10.38 -7.41
C ASN A 32 22.64 -10.15 -8.22
N VAL A 33 22.92 -8.91 -8.62
CA VAL A 33 24.15 -8.56 -9.37
C VAL A 33 25.34 -8.31 -8.43
N LEU A 34 25.09 -7.97 -7.16
CA LEU A 34 26.16 -7.68 -6.21
C LEU A 34 26.90 -8.97 -5.79
N PRO A 35 28.22 -9.08 -6.04
CA PRO A 35 28.99 -10.27 -5.73
C PRO A 35 29.21 -10.43 -4.22
N GLY A 36 29.14 -11.67 -3.73
CA GLY A 36 29.51 -11.99 -2.34
C GLY A 36 28.36 -12.05 -1.32
N SER A 37 27.11 -11.81 -1.73
CA SER A 37 25.93 -12.17 -0.93
C SER A 37 25.19 -13.35 -1.52
N THR A 38 24.79 -14.30 -0.68
CA THR A 38 23.80 -15.33 -1.02
C THR A 38 22.53 -15.09 -0.21
N ILE A 39 21.43 -15.76 -0.57
CA ILE A 39 20.20 -15.73 0.23
C ILE A 39 20.45 -16.30 1.64
N GLU A 40 21.39 -17.23 1.76
CA GLU A 40 21.76 -17.89 3.02
C GLU A 40 22.72 -17.06 3.88
N ASN A 41 23.50 -16.16 3.28
CA ASN A 41 24.39 -15.24 3.99
C ASN A 41 24.20 -13.79 3.48
N PRO A 42 23.10 -13.13 3.87
CA PRO A 42 22.79 -11.81 3.37
C PRO A 42 23.69 -10.76 4.03
N LEU A 43 24.47 -10.05 3.22
CA LEU A 43 25.29 -8.93 3.69
C LEU A 43 24.40 -7.70 3.97
N PRO A 44 24.45 -7.09 5.18
CA PRO A 44 23.64 -5.90 5.51
C PRO A 44 23.82 -4.74 4.53
N MET A 45 25.03 -4.59 3.97
CA MET A 45 25.35 -3.60 2.94
C MET A 45 24.50 -3.80 1.67
N HIS A 46 24.33 -5.06 1.22
CA HIS A 46 23.60 -5.36 -0.02
C HIS A 46 22.11 -5.15 0.15
N ILE A 47 21.56 -5.48 1.33
CA ILE A 47 20.17 -5.16 1.69
C ILE A 47 19.95 -3.64 1.64
N THR A 48 20.87 -2.88 2.22
CA THR A 48 20.77 -1.41 2.27
C THR A 48 20.84 -0.80 0.87
N LEU A 49 21.74 -1.29 0.02
CA LEU A 49 21.84 -0.84 -1.38
C LEU A 49 20.60 -1.22 -2.19
N ALA A 50 20.06 -2.42 -2.01
CA ALA A 50 18.83 -2.89 -2.66
C ALA A 50 17.57 -2.13 -2.21
N ALA A 51 17.57 -1.58 -0.99
CA ALA A 51 16.48 -0.75 -0.50
C ALA A 51 16.39 0.62 -1.18
N LEU A 52 17.49 1.14 -1.75
CA LEU A 52 17.51 2.46 -2.41
C LEU A 52 16.61 2.50 -3.67
N PRO A 53 16.72 1.56 -4.64
CA PRO A 53 15.78 1.51 -5.77
C PRO A 53 14.32 1.35 -5.35
N ALA A 54 14.05 0.56 -4.30
CA ALA A 54 12.71 0.38 -3.77
C ALA A 54 12.14 1.70 -3.22
N LEU A 55 12.94 2.43 -2.44
CA LEU A 55 12.57 3.75 -1.93
C LEU A 55 12.30 4.75 -3.06
N VAL A 56 13.16 4.77 -4.08
CA VAL A 56 12.97 5.61 -5.28
C VAL A 56 11.65 5.26 -5.98
N GLY A 57 11.35 3.98 -6.13
CA GLY A 57 10.08 3.51 -6.71
C GLY A 57 8.86 3.98 -5.91
N PHE A 58 8.90 3.90 -4.57
CA PHE A 58 7.80 4.36 -3.72
C PHE A 58 7.60 5.87 -3.79
N LEU A 59 8.70 6.62 -3.77
CA LEU A 59 8.65 8.08 -3.85
C LEU A 59 8.18 8.55 -5.24
N ALA A 60 8.70 7.95 -6.32
CA ALA A 60 8.29 8.29 -7.68
C ALA A 60 6.81 7.93 -7.93
N GLY A 61 6.38 6.74 -7.50
CA GLY A 61 4.98 6.32 -7.55
C GLY A 61 4.07 7.27 -6.76
N GLY A 62 4.46 7.62 -5.54
CA GLY A 62 3.74 8.58 -4.69
C GLY A 62 3.67 9.98 -5.32
N ALA A 63 4.76 10.46 -5.93
CA ALA A 63 4.80 11.74 -6.63
C ALA A 63 3.83 11.76 -7.83
N ALA A 64 3.91 10.75 -8.70
CA ALA A 64 3.05 10.63 -9.87
C ALA A 64 1.58 10.53 -9.47
N TRP A 65 1.28 9.74 -8.45
CA TRP A 65 -0.04 9.62 -7.87
C TRP A 65 -0.59 10.95 -7.35
N GLY A 66 0.22 11.66 -6.54
CA GLY A 66 -0.18 12.93 -5.94
C GLY A 66 -0.46 14.00 -6.99
N ILE A 67 0.38 14.08 -8.03
CA ILE A 67 0.15 14.96 -9.18
C ILE A 67 -1.18 14.60 -9.88
N GLY A 68 -1.40 13.32 -10.18
CA GLY A 68 -2.61 12.88 -10.88
C GLY A 68 -3.88 13.15 -10.08
N MET A 69 -3.87 12.89 -8.77
CA MET A 69 -4.99 13.22 -7.87
C MET A 69 -5.20 14.73 -7.73
N GLY A 70 -4.12 15.51 -7.65
CA GLY A 70 -4.18 16.97 -7.65
C GLY A 70 -4.85 17.52 -8.91
N ARG A 71 -4.51 16.98 -10.09
CA ARG A 71 -5.16 17.35 -11.35
C ARG A 71 -6.64 16.99 -11.39
N LEU A 72 -7.04 15.86 -10.81
CA LEU A 72 -8.46 15.49 -10.68
C LEU A 72 -9.23 16.43 -9.74
N ALA A 73 -8.54 17.10 -8.81
CA ALA A 73 -9.08 18.13 -7.93
C ALA A 73 -9.01 19.55 -8.52
N GLY A 74 -8.57 19.71 -9.77
CA GLY A 74 -8.42 21.02 -10.41
C GLY A 74 -7.21 21.83 -9.92
N ALA A 75 -6.28 21.23 -9.16
CA ALA A 75 -5.11 21.93 -8.65
C ALA A 75 -4.01 22.08 -9.71
N THR A 76 -3.47 23.29 -9.84
CA THR A 76 -2.35 23.62 -10.74
C THR A 76 -0.97 23.34 -10.12
N GLU A 77 -0.91 23.31 -8.79
CA GLU A 77 0.32 23.28 -7.99
C GLU A 77 0.98 21.89 -7.93
N THR A 78 1.49 21.44 -9.08
CA THR A 78 2.05 20.10 -9.31
C THR A 78 3.14 19.72 -8.30
N ARG A 79 4.10 20.62 -8.02
CA ARG A 79 5.22 20.33 -7.09
C ARG A 79 4.73 20.02 -5.68
N ARG A 80 3.75 20.79 -5.18
CA ARG A 80 3.22 20.61 -3.83
C ARG A 80 2.47 19.29 -3.70
N LEU A 81 1.72 18.93 -4.74
CA LEU A 81 0.95 17.68 -4.78
C LEU A 81 1.87 16.46 -4.96
N ALA A 82 2.97 16.60 -5.69
CA ALA A 82 4.02 15.58 -5.75
C ALA A 82 4.64 15.32 -4.38
N ILE A 83 5.05 16.37 -3.67
CA ILE A 83 5.63 16.26 -2.31
C ILE A 83 4.61 15.64 -1.35
N ALA A 84 3.35 16.06 -1.41
CA ALA A 84 2.28 15.49 -0.59
C ALA A 84 2.09 13.99 -0.85
N GLY A 85 2.12 13.56 -2.12
CA GLY A 85 2.04 12.15 -2.49
C GLY A 85 3.27 11.35 -2.06
N MET A 86 4.48 11.90 -2.25
CA MET A 86 5.74 11.29 -1.77
C MET A 86 5.70 11.07 -0.26
N ALA A 87 5.40 12.11 0.50
CA ALA A 87 5.39 12.09 1.96
C ALA A 87 4.25 11.21 2.52
N GLY A 88 3.09 11.22 1.86
CA GLY A 88 1.92 10.47 2.29
C GLY A 88 1.98 8.97 2.01
N PHE A 89 2.75 8.53 1.00
CA PHE A 89 2.81 7.13 0.60
C PHE A 89 4.10 6.44 1.04
N GLY A 90 5.26 6.84 0.50
CA GLY A 90 6.51 6.09 0.68
C GLY A 90 6.91 5.91 2.15
N PRO A 91 7.10 7.00 2.92
CA PRO A 91 7.40 6.91 4.34
C PRO A 91 6.35 6.15 5.14
N VAL A 92 5.06 6.32 4.83
CA VAL A 92 3.97 5.66 5.57
C VAL A 92 4.00 4.14 5.35
N VAL A 93 4.15 3.69 4.09
CA VAL A 93 4.30 2.26 3.77
C VAL A 93 5.50 1.67 4.49
N LEU A 94 6.64 2.38 4.48
CA LEU A 94 7.85 1.93 5.18
C LEU A 94 7.66 1.86 6.70
N SER A 95 7.06 2.89 7.31
CA SER A 95 6.78 2.90 8.74
C SER A 95 5.85 1.77 9.15
N VAL A 96 4.80 1.50 8.36
CA VAL A 96 3.90 0.38 8.60
C VAL A 96 4.65 -0.95 8.43
N ALA A 97 5.42 -1.12 7.36
CA ALA A 97 6.19 -2.35 7.14
C ALA A 97 7.19 -2.64 8.29
N LEU A 98 7.91 -1.61 8.75
CA LEU A 98 8.82 -1.73 9.89
C LEU A 98 8.07 -2.07 11.18
N PHE A 99 6.94 -1.41 11.43
CA PHE A 99 6.09 -1.71 12.58
C PHE A 99 5.61 -3.17 12.55
N LEU A 100 5.16 -3.65 11.38
CA LEU A 100 4.75 -5.04 11.20
C LEU A 100 5.91 -6.02 11.41
N SER A 101 7.12 -5.72 10.94
CA SER A 101 8.27 -6.60 11.15
C SER A 101 8.64 -6.79 12.63
N VAL A 102 8.26 -5.84 13.50
CA VAL A 102 8.49 -5.91 14.95
C VAL A 102 7.34 -6.61 15.66
N ILE A 103 6.09 -6.37 15.21
CA ILE A 103 4.88 -6.81 15.90
C ILE A 103 4.39 -8.18 15.43
N GLU A 104 4.59 -8.54 14.17
CA GLU A 104 4.11 -9.81 13.62
C GLU A 104 4.77 -11.03 14.27
N PRO A 105 6.11 -11.11 14.45
CA PRO A 105 6.74 -12.27 15.09
C PRO A 105 6.20 -12.59 16.50
N PRO A 106 6.11 -11.64 17.46
CA PRO A 106 5.55 -11.95 18.77
C PRO A 106 4.06 -12.26 18.73
N LEU A 107 3.28 -11.67 17.81
CA LEU A 107 1.86 -12.04 17.66
C LEU A 107 1.70 -13.50 17.20
N LEU A 108 2.47 -13.91 16.20
CA LEU A 108 2.44 -15.29 15.70
C LEU A 108 2.93 -16.29 16.74
N ALA A 109 4.00 -15.97 17.48
CA ALA A 109 4.54 -16.84 18.51
C ALA A 109 3.57 -17.08 19.68
N ASN A 110 2.88 -16.02 20.13
CA ASN A 110 2.01 -16.10 21.31
C ASN A 110 0.57 -16.53 20.98
N PHE A 111 0.06 -16.18 19.79
CA PHE A 111 -1.34 -16.35 19.46
C PHE A 111 -1.59 -17.21 18.20
N GLY A 112 -0.56 -17.52 17.41
CA GLY A 112 -0.71 -18.21 16.13
C GLY A 112 -1.35 -19.58 16.25
N ALA A 113 -0.97 -20.35 17.27
CA ALA A 113 -1.50 -21.69 17.50
C ALA A 113 -2.96 -21.70 17.99
N SER A 114 -3.36 -20.68 18.78
CA SER A 114 -4.69 -20.63 19.41
C SER A 114 -5.74 -19.92 18.55
N THR A 115 -5.34 -18.88 17.82
CA THR A 115 -6.26 -18.04 17.02
C THR A 115 -6.22 -18.31 15.53
N GLY A 116 -5.18 -18.98 15.03
CA GLY A 116 -4.95 -19.23 13.61
C GLY A 116 -4.28 -18.06 12.92
N ILE A 117 -3.26 -18.36 12.11
CA ILE A 117 -2.42 -17.37 11.42
C ILE A 117 -3.25 -16.44 10.52
N HIS A 118 -4.25 -16.97 9.79
CA HIS A 118 -5.16 -16.20 8.94
C HIS A 118 -5.90 -15.08 9.68
N ARG A 119 -6.27 -15.29 10.95
CA ARG A 119 -6.95 -14.25 11.75
C ARG A 119 -6.00 -13.16 12.18
N ILE A 120 -4.79 -13.52 12.60
CA ILE A 120 -3.73 -12.56 12.92
C ILE A 120 -3.38 -11.74 11.69
N PHE A 121 -3.22 -12.39 10.53
CA PHE A 121 -3.03 -11.73 9.25
C PHE A 121 -4.13 -10.69 8.98
N THR A 122 -5.40 -11.09 9.11
CA THR A 122 -6.54 -10.19 8.91
C THR A 122 -6.51 -9.01 9.89
N LEU A 123 -6.28 -9.29 11.18
CA LEU A 123 -6.25 -8.30 12.26
C LEU A 123 -5.17 -7.24 12.07
N VAL A 124 -4.06 -7.60 11.45
CA VAL A 124 -2.89 -6.74 11.29
C VAL A 124 -2.90 -6.02 9.93
N PHE A 125 -3.23 -6.71 8.86
CA PHE A 125 -3.16 -6.15 7.50
C PHE A 125 -4.37 -5.26 7.15
N VAL A 126 -5.56 -5.50 7.70
CA VAL A 126 -6.72 -4.63 7.47
C VAL A 126 -6.49 -3.21 8.03
N PRO A 127 -6.07 -3.03 9.30
CA PRO A 127 -5.72 -1.71 9.83
C PRO A 127 -4.54 -1.08 9.07
N SER A 128 -3.58 -1.88 8.63
CA SER A 128 -2.44 -1.39 7.85
C SER A 128 -2.89 -0.78 6.52
N ALA A 129 -3.76 -1.47 5.77
CA ALA A 129 -4.35 -0.96 4.54
C ALA A 129 -5.17 0.33 4.78
N PHE A 130 -5.96 0.36 5.87
CA PHE A 130 -6.68 1.56 6.30
C PHE A 130 -5.74 2.74 6.55
N LEU A 131 -4.67 2.53 7.34
CA LEU A 131 -3.74 3.59 7.73
C LEU A 131 -2.95 4.12 6.54
N ILE A 132 -2.42 3.24 5.71
CA ILE A 132 -1.66 3.64 4.51
C ILE A 132 -2.56 4.50 3.61
N ALA A 133 -3.73 3.98 3.23
CA ALA A 133 -4.64 4.70 2.34
C ALA A 133 -5.15 6.01 2.95
N GLY A 134 -5.51 5.98 4.25
CA GLY A 134 -6.01 7.14 4.98
C GLY A 134 -4.97 8.25 5.10
N ILE A 135 -3.76 7.94 5.56
CA ILE A 135 -2.68 8.94 5.74
C ILE A 135 -2.22 9.47 4.38
N SER A 136 -2.09 8.62 3.36
CA SER A 136 -1.79 9.05 1.99
C SER A 136 -2.83 10.04 1.46
N ALA A 137 -4.12 9.75 1.63
CA ALA A 137 -5.20 10.62 1.18
C ALA A 137 -5.29 11.92 1.98
N TRP A 138 -5.03 11.85 3.29
CA TRP A 138 -4.91 13.02 4.15
C TRP A 138 -3.79 13.96 3.70
N ALA A 139 -2.62 13.42 3.37
CA ALA A 139 -1.48 14.19 2.90
C ALA A 139 -1.82 14.97 1.63
N ILE A 140 -2.57 14.37 0.70
CA ILE A 140 -3.07 15.08 -0.49
C ILE A 140 -4.06 16.20 -0.11
N GLY A 141 -5.02 15.95 0.78
CA GLY A 141 -5.92 17.01 1.25
C GLY A 141 -5.19 18.19 1.89
N ARG A 142 -4.13 17.91 2.67
CA ARG A 142 -3.21 18.93 3.20
C ARG A 142 -2.43 19.64 2.09
N GLY A 143 -1.97 18.89 1.08
CA GLY A 143 -1.35 19.42 -0.13
C GLY A 143 -2.29 20.33 -0.93
N LEU A 144 -3.60 20.12 -0.86
CA LEU A 144 -4.63 20.99 -1.42
C LEU A 144 -4.99 22.19 -0.53
N ARG A 145 -4.34 22.32 0.64
CA ARG A 145 -4.62 23.35 1.66
C ARG A 145 -6.06 23.33 2.18
N ASN A 146 -6.73 22.17 2.14
CA ASN A 146 -8.08 22.02 2.63
C ASN A 146 -8.12 20.99 3.77
N ASN A 147 -8.13 21.47 5.01
CA ASN A 147 -8.06 20.63 6.21
C ASN A 147 -9.31 19.78 6.42
N ALA A 148 -10.49 20.36 6.17
CA ALA A 148 -11.75 19.64 6.25
C ALA A 148 -11.79 18.50 5.23
N LEU A 149 -11.32 18.76 4.01
CA LEU A 149 -11.16 17.74 2.99
C LEU A 149 -10.12 16.69 3.39
N ALA A 150 -8.98 17.07 3.95
CA ALA A 150 -7.95 16.14 4.41
C ALA A 150 -8.48 15.13 5.44
N VAL A 151 -9.21 15.60 6.45
CA VAL A 151 -9.83 14.73 7.46
C VAL A 151 -10.93 13.87 6.83
N SER A 152 -11.75 14.43 5.95
CA SER A 152 -12.76 13.66 5.23
C SER A 152 -12.14 12.59 4.33
N LEU A 153 -11.01 12.87 3.69
CA LEU A 153 -10.30 11.92 2.82
C LEU A 153 -9.68 10.81 3.64
N PHE A 154 -9.04 11.12 4.77
CA PHE A 154 -8.50 10.13 5.70
C PHE A 154 -9.52 9.03 6.02
N TRP A 155 -10.69 9.44 6.54
CA TRP A 155 -11.70 8.48 6.97
C TRP A 155 -12.36 7.77 5.80
N ARG A 156 -12.77 8.49 4.75
CA ARG A 156 -13.53 7.87 3.66
C ARG A 156 -12.66 6.94 2.82
N VAL A 157 -11.43 7.35 2.51
CA VAL A 157 -10.50 6.55 1.70
C VAL A 157 -9.92 5.41 2.54
N GLY A 158 -9.53 5.68 3.79
CA GLY A 158 -9.03 4.67 4.71
C GLY A 158 -10.07 3.57 4.95
N LEU A 159 -11.32 3.92 5.31
CA LEU A 159 -12.38 2.93 5.55
C LEU A 159 -12.70 2.13 4.28
N ALA A 160 -12.79 2.79 3.12
CA ALA A 160 -13.07 2.11 1.87
C ALA A 160 -11.96 1.12 1.49
N ALA A 161 -10.70 1.50 1.70
CA ALA A 161 -9.54 0.64 1.48
C ALA A 161 -9.51 -0.55 2.45
N GLY A 162 -9.68 -0.29 3.76
CA GLY A 162 -9.69 -1.34 4.79
C GLY A 162 -10.83 -2.35 4.59
N VAL A 163 -12.05 -1.86 4.31
CA VAL A 163 -13.20 -2.74 4.01
C VAL A 163 -12.96 -3.52 2.73
N SER A 164 -12.42 -2.90 1.67
CA SER A 164 -12.11 -3.63 0.44
C SER A 164 -11.06 -4.72 0.66
N PHE A 165 -10.02 -4.44 1.45
CA PHE A 165 -9.02 -5.44 1.80
C PHE A 165 -9.67 -6.60 2.56
N LEU A 166 -10.47 -6.29 3.59
CA LEU A 166 -11.17 -7.28 4.40
C LEU A 166 -12.07 -8.17 3.54
N LEU A 167 -12.89 -7.59 2.66
CA LEU A 167 -13.78 -8.34 1.79
C LEU A 167 -13.00 -9.30 0.88
N ILE A 168 -11.92 -8.83 0.25
CA ILE A 168 -11.08 -9.70 -0.60
C ILE A 168 -10.45 -10.80 0.22
N ASN A 169 -9.92 -10.48 1.40
CA ASN A 169 -9.35 -11.48 2.31
C ASN A 169 -10.37 -12.56 2.70
N LEU A 170 -11.60 -12.17 3.06
CA LEU A 170 -12.66 -13.12 3.41
C LEU A 170 -13.11 -13.96 2.20
N ILE A 171 -13.19 -13.37 1.01
CA ILE A 171 -13.52 -14.10 -0.23
C ILE A 171 -12.43 -15.13 -0.55
N MET A 172 -11.16 -14.75 -0.41
CA MET A 172 -10.02 -15.63 -0.63
C MET A 172 -10.03 -16.78 0.38
N GLU A 173 -10.25 -16.48 1.67
CA GLU A 173 -10.37 -17.48 2.73
C GLU A 173 -11.51 -18.46 2.45
N ALA A 174 -12.70 -17.96 2.10
CA ALA A 174 -13.86 -18.79 1.73
C ALA A 174 -13.61 -19.64 0.47
N SER A 175 -12.70 -19.20 -0.40
CA SER A 175 -12.27 -19.92 -1.60
C SER A 175 -11.11 -20.90 -1.34
N GLY A 176 -10.70 -21.09 -0.07
CA GLY A 176 -9.64 -22.01 0.33
C GLY A 176 -8.23 -21.44 0.28
N TRP A 177 -8.05 -20.15 -0.01
CA TRP A 177 -6.76 -19.45 0.06
C TRP A 177 -6.51 -18.97 1.50
N VAL A 178 -6.32 -19.92 2.41
CA VAL A 178 -6.16 -19.65 3.84
C VAL A 178 -4.68 -19.47 4.18
N VAL A 179 -4.33 -18.30 4.72
CA VAL A 179 -2.95 -17.99 5.14
C VAL A 179 -2.55 -18.89 6.32
N GLY A 180 -1.44 -19.62 6.16
CA GLY A 180 -0.92 -20.56 7.16
C GLY A 180 -1.55 -21.95 7.14
N ALA A 181 -2.40 -22.28 6.16
CA ALA A 181 -2.92 -23.64 5.97
C ALA A 181 -1.87 -24.60 5.37
N PRO A 182 -2.07 -25.93 5.45
CA PRO A 182 -1.22 -26.91 4.77
C PRO A 182 -1.08 -26.60 3.27
N GLY A 183 0.15 -26.61 2.75
CA GLY A 183 0.44 -26.25 1.36
C GLY A 183 0.36 -24.75 1.03
N ALA A 184 0.09 -23.87 2.01
CA ALA A 184 0.00 -22.43 1.78
C ALA A 184 1.32 -21.81 1.27
N GLY A 185 2.46 -22.37 1.70
CA GLY A 185 3.79 -21.96 1.26
C GLY A 185 4.04 -22.24 -0.22
N GLU A 186 3.67 -23.43 -0.70
CA GLU A 186 3.83 -23.82 -2.12
C GLU A 186 3.02 -22.94 -3.07
N ARG A 187 1.87 -22.45 -2.60
CA ARG A 187 0.97 -21.56 -3.36
C ARG A 187 1.27 -20.07 -3.18
N PHE A 188 2.27 -19.71 -2.37
CA PHE A 188 2.54 -18.33 -1.98
C PHE A 188 1.30 -17.60 -1.45
N THR A 189 0.44 -18.31 -0.70
CA THR A 189 -0.92 -17.86 -0.34
C THR A 189 -0.91 -16.50 0.34
N MET A 190 0.03 -16.25 1.26
CA MET A 190 0.16 -14.95 1.93
C MET A 190 0.42 -13.82 0.92
N LEU A 191 1.34 -14.01 -0.01
CA LEU A 191 1.66 -12.99 -1.03
C LEU A 191 0.49 -12.75 -1.96
N THR A 192 -0.22 -13.80 -2.37
CA THR A 192 -1.40 -13.68 -3.25
C THR A 192 -2.54 -12.94 -2.55
N VAL A 193 -2.89 -13.33 -1.32
CA VAL A 193 -3.97 -12.69 -0.55
C VAL A 193 -3.61 -11.23 -0.21
N MET A 194 -2.39 -10.98 0.24
CA MET A 194 -1.89 -9.63 0.52
C MET A 194 -1.86 -8.77 -0.75
N GLY A 195 -1.39 -9.33 -1.86
CA GLY A 195 -1.32 -8.64 -3.16
C GLY A 195 -2.70 -8.23 -3.65
N LEU A 196 -3.62 -9.19 -3.76
CA LEU A 196 -5.00 -8.92 -4.21
C LEU A 196 -5.74 -7.99 -3.25
N GLY A 197 -5.59 -8.18 -1.94
CA GLY A 197 -6.19 -7.32 -0.92
C GLY A 197 -5.74 -5.87 -1.07
N ASN A 198 -4.43 -5.64 -1.23
CA ASN A 198 -3.91 -4.29 -1.42
C ASN A 198 -4.30 -3.70 -2.78
N VAL A 199 -4.37 -4.51 -3.86
CA VAL A 199 -4.82 -4.03 -5.19
C VAL A 199 -6.26 -3.55 -5.11
N GLY A 200 -7.14 -4.34 -4.47
CA GLY A 200 -8.53 -3.92 -4.24
C GLY A 200 -8.62 -2.67 -3.37
N ALA A 201 -7.84 -2.62 -2.28
CA ALA A 201 -7.77 -1.45 -1.41
C ALA A 201 -7.37 -0.17 -2.17
N ALA A 202 -6.35 -0.26 -3.03
CA ALA A 202 -5.92 0.86 -3.89
C ALA A 202 -6.96 1.21 -4.95
N PHE A 203 -7.59 0.23 -5.57
CA PHE A 203 -8.61 0.45 -6.59
C PHE A 203 -9.84 1.16 -5.99
N VAL A 204 -10.41 0.61 -4.93
CA VAL A 204 -11.59 1.17 -4.26
C VAL A 204 -11.26 2.50 -3.58
N GLY A 205 -10.16 2.56 -2.83
CA GLY A 205 -9.70 3.78 -2.15
C GLY A 205 -9.42 4.91 -3.14
N GLY A 206 -8.70 4.63 -4.23
CA GLY A 206 -8.43 5.57 -5.31
C GLY A 206 -9.69 6.09 -5.99
N GLY A 207 -10.67 5.21 -6.23
CA GLY A 207 -11.96 5.60 -6.79
C GLY A 207 -12.77 6.50 -5.86
N VAL A 208 -12.84 6.16 -4.56
CA VAL A 208 -13.51 6.99 -3.55
C VAL A 208 -12.84 8.36 -3.43
N MET A 209 -11.51 8.40 -3.45
CA MET A 209 -10.74 9.64 -3.41
C MET A 209 -11.08 10.56 -4.57
N ALA A 210 -11.03 10.06 -5.81
CA ALA A 210 -11.33 10.86 -6.99
C ALA A 210 -12.77 11.40 -7.01
N LEU A 211 -13.74 10.62 -6.51
CA LEU A 211 -15.12 11.09 -6.34
C LEU A 211 -15.23 12.24 -5.35
N ARG A 212 -14.42 12.26 -4.29
CA ARG A 212 -14.45 13.33 -3.28
C ARG A 212 -13.74 14.58 -3.76
N LEU A 213 -12.61 14.44 -4.46
CA LEU A 213 -11.85 15.55 -5.00
C LEU A 213 -12.65 16.38 -6.02
N ARG A 214 -13.51 15.73 -6.82
CA ARG A 214 -14.38 16.43 -7.79
C ARG A 214 -15.64 17.08 -7.21
N LYS A 215 -16.10 16.67 -6.03
CA LYS A 215 -17.29 17.26 -5.38
C LYS A 215 -17.01 18.61 -4.71
N THR A 216 -15.82 19.18 -4.94
CA THR A 216 -15.37 20.44 -4.34
C THR A 216 -15.50 21.63 -5.29
N GLU A 217 -16.08 21.41 -6.48
CA GLU A 217 -16.69 22.43 -7.33
C GLU A 217 -18.16 22.61 -6.95
#